data_AF-A0A967K0H6-F1
#
_entry.id   AF-A0A967K0H6-F1
#
_cell.length_a   1.000
_cell.length_b   1.000
_cell.length_c   1.000
_cell.angle_alpha   90.00
_cell.angle_beta   90.00
_cell.angle_gamma   90.00
#
_symmetry.space_group_name_H-M   'P 1'
#
loop_
_entity.id
_entity.type
_entity.pdbx_description
1 polymer ?
#
loop_
_entity_poly.entity_id
_entity_poly.type
_entity_poly.pdbx_seq_one_letter_code
_entity_poly.pdbx_strand_id
1 'polypeptide(L)'
;RPRDIALGQRNWPKSVQQVSNAFNNQWESPTLFYAGVAFAMLAGAGGGLLVGLAWLYVATRVVHALIYVTTNTIPLRFAVFIAGFAALAVFWGALAAQALG
;
A
#
# COMPACT_ATOMS: atom_id res chain seq x y z
N ARG A 1 -3.36 30.25 -11.88
CA ARG A 1 -3.41 30.75 -13.28
C ARG A 1 -2.79 29.67 -14.18
N PRO A 2 -3.15 29.53 -15.46
CA PRO A 2 -2.62 28.47 -16.33
C PRO A 2 -1.08 28.43 -16.41
N ARG A 3 -0.42 29.60 -16.32
CA ARG A 3 1.04 29.73 -16.26
C ARG A 3 1.70 29.02 -15.07
N ASP A 4 1.00 28.89 -13.95
CA ASP A 4 1.56 28.27 -12.74
C ASP A 4 1.57 26.74 -12.89
N ILE A 5 0.62 26.19 -13.67
CA ILE A 5 0.51 24.76 -14.00
C ILE A 5 1.62 24.36 -14.99
N ALA A 6 1.94 25.22 -15.97
CA ALA A 6 3.00 24.98 -16.95
C ALA A 6 4.42 24.94 -16.35
N LEU A 7 4.64 25.63 -15.22
CA LEU A 7 5.90 25.63 -14.47
C LEU A 7 5.97 24.51 -13.41
N GLY A 8 4.99 23.60 -13.37
CA GLY A 8 4.93 22.52 -12.39
C GLY A 8 4.56 22.96 -10.98
N GLN A 9 4.11 24.21 -10.76
CA GLN A 9 3.64 24.63 -9.45
C GLN A 9 2.26 24.01 -9.17
N ARG A 10 2.22 23.10 -8.19
CA ARG A 10 0.98 22.48 -7.68
C ARG A 10 0.18 23.48 -6.83
N ASN A 11 -0.35 24.54 -7.45
CA ASN A 11 -1.27 25.46 -6.80
C ASN A 11 -2.72 24.92 -6.81
N TRP A 12 -2.89 23.66 -6.43
CA TRP A 12 -4.19 22.99 -6.34
C TRP A 12 -4.80 23.18 -4.94
N PRO A 13 -6.12 23.13 -4.78
CA PRO A 13 -6.75 23.11 -3.46
C PRO A 13 -6.18 21.97 -2.60
N LYS A 14 -6.07 22.18 -1.27
CA LYS A 14 -5.47 21.22 -0.34
C LYS A 14 -6.07 19.81 -0.44
N SER A 15 -7.39 19.72 -0.60
CA SER A 15 -8.09 18.44 -0.78
C SER A 15 -7.62 17.67 -2.02
N VAL A 16 -7.44 18.35 -3.14
CA VAL A 16 -6.91 17.76 -4.38
C VAL A 16 -5.48 17.27 -4.20
N GLN A 17 -4.65 18.07 -3.51
CA GLN A 17 -3.27 17.66 -3.19
C GLN A 17 -3.24 16.45 -2.26
N GLN A 18 -4.12 16.39 -1.26
CA GLN A 18 -4.22 15.24 -0.35
C GLN A 18 -4.59 13.95 -1.08
N VAL A 19 -5.59 14.01 -1.97
CA VAL A 19 -5.98 12.83 -2.78
C VAL A 19 -4.84 12.42 -3.71
N SER A 20 -4.16 13.37 -4.37
CA SER A 20 -3.02 13.08 -5.24
C SER A 20 -1.87 12.42 -4.48
N ASN A 21 -1.54 12.93 -3.29
CA ASN A 21 -0.48 12.35 -2.46
C ASN A 21 -0.88 10.98 -1.90
N ALA A 22 -2.15 10.78 -1.52
CA ALA A 22 -2.68 9.48 -1.12
C ALA A 22 -2.52 8.46 -2.26
N PHE A 23 -2.89 8.85 -3.48
CA PHE A 23 -2.77 8.00 -4.66
C PHE A 23 -1.32 7.62 -4.96
N ASN A 24 -0.39 8.58 -4.93
CA ASN A 24 1.04 8.29 -5.17
C ASN A 24 1.61 7.32 -4.12
N ASN A 25 1.27 7.52 -2.84
CA ASN A 25 1.68 6.62 -1.76
C ASN A 25 1.11 5.19 -1.89
N GLN A 26 0.04 5.01 -2.68
CA GLN A 26 -0.54 3.69 -2.97
C GLN A 26 0.24 2.91 -4.04
N TRP A 27 1.32 3.42 -4.62
CA TRP A 27 2.08 2.66 -5.61
C TRP A 27 3.32 1.96 -5.06
N GLU A 28 3.98 2.54 -4.06
CA GLU A 28 5.28 2.05 -3.58
C GLU A 28 5.20 0.64 -2.99
N SER A 29 4.39 0.45 -1.93
CA SER A 29 4.27 -0.86 -1.29
C SER A 29 3.41 -1.87 -2.08
N PRO A 30 2.31 -1.51 -2.77
CA PRO A 30 1.49 -2.50 -3.47
C PRO A 30 2.18 -3.16 -4.66
N THR A 31 3.18 -2.51 -5.26
CA THR A 31 3.99 -3.13 -6.31
C THR A 31 4.66 -4.42 -5.80
N LEU A 32 5.22 -4.40 -4.58
CA LEU A 32 5.78 -5.60 -3.95
C LEU A 32 4.70 -6.63 -3.60
N PHE A 33 3.51 -6.20 -3.20
CA PHE A 33 2.40 -7.11 -2.94
C PHE A 33 1.95 -7.84 -4.20
N TYR A 34 1.75 -7.13 -5.32
CA TYR A 34 1.36 -7.74 -6.59
C TYR A 34 2.39 -8.75 -7.09
N ALA A 35 3.68 -8.41 -6.99
CA ALA A 35 4.76 -9.34 -7.32
C ALA A 35 4.73 -10.58 -6.42
N GLY A 36 4.55 -10.40 -5.11
CA GLY A 36 4.47 -11.50 -4.15
C GLY A 36 3.29 -12.44 -4.41
N VAL A 37 2.10 -11.90 -4.70
CA VAL A 37 0.93 -12.72 -5.04
C VAL A 37 1.15 -13.48 -6.36
N ALA A 38 1.73 -12.84 -7.37
CA ALA A 38 2.06 -13.51 -8.63
C ALA A 38 3.03 -14.69 -8.40
N PHE A 39 4.07 -14.50 -7.59
CA PHE A 39 4.98 -15.59 -7.24
C PHE A 39 4.30 -16.69 -6.42
N ALA A 40 3.42 -16.32 -5.48
CA ALA A 40 2.65 -17.30 -4.71
C ALA A 40 1.78 -18.18 -5.63
N MET A 41 1.13 -17.59 -6.64
CA MET A 41 0.37 -18.34 -7.63
C MET A 41 1.25 -19.27 -8.48
N LEU A 42 2.41 -18.78 -8.95
CA LEU A 42 3.34 -19.57 -9.75
C LEU A 42 3.99 -20.72 -8.96
N ALA A 43 4.25 -20.52 -7.68
CA ALA A 43 4.79 -21.53 -6.78
C ALA A 43 3.72 -22.51 -6.25
N GLY A 44 2.43 -22.31 -6.59
CA GLY A 44 1.33 -23.08 -6.03
C GLY A 44 1.11 -22.85 -4.53
N ALA A 45 1.67 -21.78 -3.96
CA ALA A 45 1.60 -21.43 -2.55
C ALA A 45 0.30 -20.64 -2.26
N GLY A 46 -0.77 -21.36 -1.95
CA GLY A 46 -2.11 -20.80 -1.69
C GLY A 46 -2.65 -21.04 -0.29
N GLY A 47 -1.79 -21.36 0.69
CA GLY A 47 -2.22 -21.72 2.04
C GLY A 47 -2.98 -20.60 2.77
N GLY A 48 -3.84 -20.97 3.72
CA GLY A 48 -4.68 -20.03 4.47
C GLY A 48 -3.89 -18.90 5.16
N LEU A 49 -2.65 -19.15 5.56
CA LEU A 49 -1.75 -18.13 6.11
C LEU A 49 -1.44 -17.03 5.08
N LEU A 50 -1.01 -17.39 3.86
CA LEU A 50 -0.67 -16.42 2.82
C LEU A 50 -1.89 -15.60 2.40
N VAL A 51 -3.05 -16.27 2.25
CA VAL A 51 -4.32 -15.60 1.92
C VAL A 51 -4.74 -14.64 3.04
N GLY A 52 -4.63 -15.05 4.30
CA GLY A 52 -4.93 -14.19 5.45
C GLY A 52 -4.03 -12.95 5.52
N LEU A 53 -2.72 -13.13 5.33
CA LEU A 53 -1.75 -12.02 5.28
C LEU A 53 -2.01 -11.08 4.10
N ALA A 54 -2.39 -11.62 2.94
CA ALA A 54 -2.74 -10.82 1.77
C ALA A 54 -3.97 -9.94 2.02
N TRP A 55 -5.03 -10.49 2.61
CA TRP A 55 -6.22 -9.71 2.95
C TRP A 55 -5.96 -8.70 4.07
N LEU A 56 -5.15 -9.05 5.06
CA LEU A 56 -4.72 -8.11 6.10
C LEU A 56 -3.98 -6.92 5.47
N TYR A 57 -3.06 -7.18 4.54
CA TYR A 57 -2.37 -6.13 3.79
C TYR A 57 -3.37 -5.24 3.04
N VAL A 58 -4.28 -5.82 2.24
CA VAL A 58 -5.30 -5.06 1.49
C VAL A 58 -6.14 -4.18 2.42
N ALA A 59 -6.59 -4.71 3.57
CA ALA A 59 -7.37 -3.95 4.55
C ALA A 59 -6.60 -2.74 5.09
N THR A 60 -5.32 -2.90 5.44
CA THR A 60 -4.49 -1.77 5.89
C THR A 60 -4.35 -0.70 4.81
N ARG A 61 -4.29 -1.06 3.53
CA ARG A 61 -4.20 -0.09 2.43
C ARG A 61 -5.48 0.73 2.28
N VAL A 62 -6.64 0.09 2.43
CA VAL A 62 -7.94 0.78 2.41
C VAL A 62 -8.03 1.75 3.59
N VAL A 63 -7.74 1.29 4.81
CA VAL A 63 -7.78 2.13 6.01
C VAL A 63 -6.78 3.29 5.91
N HIS A 64 -5.56 3.04 5.43
CA HIS A 64 -4.56 4.09 5.21
C HIS A 64 -5.03 5.16 4.23
N ALA A 65 -5.62 4.76 3.09
CA ALA A 65 -6.19 5.70 2.12
C ALA A 65 -7.31 6.53 2.75
N LEU A 66 -8.23 5.89 3.46
CA LEU A 66 -9.35 6.55 4.14
C LEU A 66 -8.85 7.61 5.13
N ILE A 67 -7.90 7.26 6.01
CA ILE A 67 -7.30 8.22 6.95
C ILE A 67 -6.69 9.40 6.18
N TYR A 68 -5.96 9.13 5.09
CA TYR A 68 -5.28 10.17 4.32
C TYR A 68 -6.26 11.19 3.72
N VAL A 69 -7.37 10.72 3.12
CA VAL A 69 -8.34 11.59 2.44
C VAL A 69 -9.41 12.19 3.35
N THR A 70 -9.58 11.67 4.58
CA THR A 70 -10.56 12.17 5.54
C THR A 70 -9.93 13.03 6.63
N THR A 71 -9.29 12.41 7.63
CA THR A 71 -8.78 13.08 8.84
C THR A 71 -7.35 13.58 8.69
N ASN A 72 -6.58 12.96 7.79
CA ASN A 72 -5.17 13.19 7.54
C ASN A 72 -4.31 13.23 8.82
N THR A 73 -4.66 12.39 9.79
CA THR A 73 -3.95 12.32 11.08
C THR A 73 -2.63 11.56 10.90
N ILE A 74 -1.50 12.26 11.04
CA ILE A 74 -0.16 11.75 10.72
C ILE A 74 0.22 10.50 11.53
N PRO A 75 0.07 10.45 12.87
CA PRO A 75 0.43 9.26 13.64
C PRO A 75 -0.40 8.03 13.24
N LEU A 76 -1.69 8.23 12.97
CA LEU A 76 -2.61 7.14 12.64
C LEU A 76 -2.28 6.53 11.27
N ARG A 77 -2.09 7.36 10.23
CA ARG A 77 -1.69 6.85 8.91
C ARG A 77 -0.33 6.14 8.99
N PHE A 78 0.63 6.66 9.77
CA PHE A 78 1.93 6.02 9.93
C PHE A 78 1.81 4.64 10.61
N ALA A 79 1.03 4.53 11.69
CA ALA A 79 0.79 3.26 12.36
C ALA A 79 0.16 2.21 11.42
N VAL A 80 -0.86 2.61 10.65
CA VAL A 80 -1.51 1.71 9.68
C VAL A 80 -0.57 1.34 8.53
N PHE A 81 0.28 2.26 8.09
CA PHE A 81 1.32 1.97 7.10
C PHE A 81 2.30 0.90 7.60
N ILE A 82 2.80 1.04 8.83
CA ILE A 82 3.73 0.08 9.44
C ILE A 82 3.06 -1.29 9.62
N ALA A 83 1.81 -1.33 10.07
CA ALA A 83 1.06 -2.58 10.20
C ALA A 83 0.93 -3.30 8.84
N GLY A 84 0.59 -2.56 7.78
CA GLY A 84 0.54 -3.11 6.42
C GLY A 84 1.90 -3.58 5.93
N PHE A 85 2.95 -2.78 6.14
CA PHE A 85 4.31 -3.14 5.74
C PHE A 85 4.81 -4.40 6.46
N ALA A 86 4.52 -4.53 7.76
CA ALA A 86 4.83 -5.73 8.53
C ALA A 86 4.08 -6.97 8.01
N ALA A 87 2.78 -6.86 7.72
CA ALA A 87 2.01 -7.94 7.11
C ALA A 87 2.61 -8.38 5.76
N LEU A 88 3.03 -7.42 4.94
CA LEU A 88 3.70 -7.68 3.66
C LEU A 88 5.07 -8.37 3.85
N ALA A 89 5.87 -7.92 4.81
CA ALA A 89 7.17 -8.54 5.12
C ALA A 89 7.00 -10.00 5.57
N VAL A 90 6.01 -10.28 6.43
CA VAL A 90 5.68 -11.64 6.88
C VAL A 90 5.15 -12.49 5.71
N PHE A 91 4.32 -11.92 4.83
CA PHE A 91 3.86 -12.60 3.62
C PHE A 91 5.04 -13.07 2.75
N TRP A 92 6.01 -12.20 2.49
CA TRP A 92 7.20 -12.55 1.71
C TRP A 92 8.07 -13.60 2.40
N GLY A 93 8.26 -13.50 3.72
CA GLY A 93 8.98 -14.52 4.48
C GLY A 93 8.31 -15.89 4.44
N ALA A 94 6.98 -15.93 4.62
CA ALA A 94 6.20 -17.16 4.55
C ALA A 94 6.19 -17.77 3.14
N LEU A 95 6.15 -16.93 2.10
CA LEU A 95 6.23 -17.38 0.71
C LEU A 95 7.62 -17.96 0.41
N ALA A 96 8.69 -17.27 0.81
CA ALA A 96 10.05 -17.76 0.61
C ALA A 96 10.29 -19.09 1.34
N ALA A 97 9.78 -19.25 2.56
CA ALA A 97 9.88 -20.50 3.31
C ALA A 97 9.15 -21.67 2.61
N GLN A 98 8.00 -21.42 1.97
CA GLN A 98 7.26 -22.44 1.22
C GLN A 98 7.88 -22.72 -0.15
N ALA A 99 8.52 -21.74 -0.78
CA ALA A 99 9.11 -21.89 -2.10
C ALA A 99 10.51 -22.53 -2.09
N LEU A 100 11.24 -22.41 -0.98
CA LEU A 100 12.62 -22.89 -0.82
C LEU A 100 12.75 -24.13 0.08
N GLY A 101 11.68 -24.51 0.79
CA GLY A 101 11.60 -25.75 1.57
C GLY A 101 11.01 -26.89 0.76
#